data_AF-A0A964VR60-F1
#
_entry.id   AF-A0A964VR60-F1
#
_cell.length_a   1.000
_cell.length_b   1.000
_cell.length_c   1.000
_cell.angle_alpha   90.00
_cell.angle_beta   90.00
_cell.angle_gamma   90.00
#
_symmetry.space_group_name_H-M   'P 1'
#
loop_
_entity.id
_entity.type
_entity.pdbx_description
1 polymer ?
#
loop_
_entity_poly.entity_id
_entity_poly.type
_entity_poly.pdbx_seq_one_letter_code
_entity_poly.pdbx_strand_id
1 'polypeptide(L)'
;MPAMLPMVKRGLMLLVVFVVLAAAGFWFALPKYRHWKEQNSVRQSREFFAAGDIRNATLAARRALAINGANTEACRVMAAVSESLRSPVALQWRQRVVELQPGDFTNRLDFVRTAILFGQYEPAARMMSGVSETNRDTATFHQMAAMVAIGLNDLALAERHLGRASELEPTNKLFELNRAILHLQAKDAPVVAGALKTLQQLYRDPECHQDALRHLALAAARHGELAKAVALTGELSSDPKASLDDRLMHLAALQVAADPAFTNFLGEVEARCAAGTETVNTFANWLLSHRLAEESERWLVSLPAELQSNAPVLLARADTFIARADWAGLRGFTKNATWPGAEFVRRAMLARGLRELGETLAAQNEWRAAARAAAEDHRQLAILTRLANKWHWPREREELLWSIIQRFPSERWALESLHETYLAAGDTRGLQRLYAKLVDFNRDDLIAKNNLAAVSLLLNSQTNQAHQFAREVYQRATTNAVFASTYAYSLYLQGRGAEGVAVLSALKPAQLEIPGVALYYGALQSATAPDRARRYLDLAGRGKLLPEETNLLANARRGL
;
A
#
# COMPACT_ATOMS: atom_id res chain seq x y z
N MET A 1 -0.95 55.57 66.62
CA MET A 1 -0.40 54.87 65.44
C MET A 1 -1.20 55.19 64.16
N PRO A 2 -1.06 56.38 63.53
CA PRO A 2 -1.81 56.69 62.29
C PRO A 2 -0.99 56.57 61.00
N ALA A 3 0.31 56.22 61.07
CA ALA A 3 1.20 56.23 59.90
C ALA A 3 1.26 54.92 59.09
N MET A 4 0.71 53.80 59.58
CA MET A 4 0.85 52.49 58.91
C MET A 4 -0.16 52.25 57.77
N LEU A 5 -1.38 52.79 57.85
CA LEU A 5 -2.41 52.59 56.80
C LEU A 5 -1.98 53.06 55.39
N PRO A 6 -1.34 54.23 55.20
CA PRO A 6 -0.92 54.67 53.86
C PRO A 6 0.28 53.90 53.30
N MET A 7 1.18 53.38 54.15
CA MET A 7 2.29 52.51 53.71
C MET A 7 1.79 51.16 53.21
N VAL A 8 0.82 50.54 53.90
CA VAL A 8 0.23 49.26 53.48
C VAL A 8 -0.52 49.42 52.15
N LYS A 9 -1.27 50.51 51.97
CA LYS A 9 -1.95 50.80 50.68
C LYS A 9 -0.97 51.04 49.53
N ARG A 10 0.15 51.74 49.77
CA ARG A 10 1.21 51.95 48.76
C ARG A 10 1.92 50.63 48.40
N GLY A 11 2.22 49.80 49.40
CA GLY A 11 2.79 48.47 49.19
C GLY A 11 1.88 47.55 48.38
N LEU A 12 0.57 47.55 48.67
CA LEU A 12 -0.42 46.80 47.92
C LEU A 12 -0.55 47.30 46.47
N MET A 13 -0.55 48.62 46.25
CA MET A 13 -0.60 49.20 44.91
C MET A 13 0.63 48.84 44.07
N LEU A 14 1.83 48.88 44.66
CA LEU A 14 3.07 48.45 43.99
C LEU A 14 3.07 46.96 43.65
N LEU A 15 2.55 46.11 44.54
CA LEU A 15 2.39 44.68 44.27
C LEU A 15 1.43 44.43 43.11
N VAL A 16 0.29 45.10 43.07
CA VAL A 16 -0.68 44.99 41.96
C VAL A 16 -0.06 45.44 40.65
N VAL A 17 0.66 46.57 40.64
CA VAL A 17 1.38 47.05 39.45
C VAL A 17 2.44 46.03 39.00
N PHE A 18 3.21 45.46 39.92
CA PHE A 18 4.20 44.43 39.59
C PHE A 18 3.56 43.16 38.99
N VAL A 19 2.47 42.67 39.57
CA VAL A 19 1.74 41.50 39.05
C VAL A 19 1.15 41.80 37.67
N VAL A 20 0.60 42.99 37.46
CA VAL A 20 0.06 43.42 36.16
C VAL A 20 1.18 43.53 35.12
N LEU A 21 2.34 44.10 35.48
CA LEU A 21 3.50 44.19 34.58
C LEU A 21 4.12 42.81 34.28
N ALA A 22 4.18 41.91 35.25
CA ALA A 22 4.63 40.53 35.06
C ALA A 22 3.66 39.72 34.18
N ALA A 23 2.35 39.87 34.39
CA ALA A 23 1.32 39.26 33.56
C ALA A 23 1.34 39.82 32.13
N ALA A 24 1.49 41.14 31.96
CA ALA A 24 1.64 41.77 30.65
C ALA A 24 2.94 41.30 29.95
N GLY A 25 4.06 41.29 30.68
CA GLY A 25 5.34 40.76 30.17
C GLY A 25 5.23 39.31 29.72
N PHE A 26 4.58 38.44 30.50
CA PHE A 26 4.31 37.05 30.12
C PHE A 26 3.40 36.95 28.90
N TRP A 27 2.33 37.75 28.83
CA TRP A 27 1.38 37.76 27.72
C TRP A 27 2.00 38.22 26.40
N PHE A 28 2.93 39.19 26.43
CA PHE A 28 3.59 39.71 25.23
C PHE A 28 4.88 38.95 24.86
N ALA A 29 5.62 38.41 25.83
CA ALA A 29 6.87 37.69 25.57
C ALA A 29 6.65 36.23 25.16
N LEU A 30 5.64 35.55 25.72
CA LEU A 30 5.39 34.14 25.45
C LEU A 30 5.07 33.85 23.97
N PRO A 31 4.23 34.63 23.26
CA PRO A 31 3.99 34.43 21.83
C PRO A 31 5.25 34.64 20.99
N LYS A 32 6.05 35.66 21.30
CA LYS A 32 7.32 35.94 20.60
C LYS A 32 8.34 34.83 20.83
N TYR A 33 8.47 34.34 22.05
CA TYR A 33 9.36 33.21 22.37
C TYR A 33 8.90 31.92 21.68
N ARG A 34 7.59 31.62 21.67
CA ARG A 34 7.04 30.46 20.95
C ARG A 34 7.30 30.56 19.46
N HIS A 35 7.11 31.73 18.84
CA HIS A 35 7.38 31.94 17.42
C HIS A 35 8.87 31.83 17.09
N TRP A 36 9.75 32.41 17.90
CA TRP A 36 11.20 32.23 17.75
C TRP A 36 11.61 30.76 17.87
N LYS A 37 11.07 30.05 18.87
CA LYS A 37 11.35 28.62 19.10
C LYS A 37 10.85 27.75 17.96
N GLU A 38 9.67 28.06 17.40
CA GLU A 38 9.11 27.45 16.20
C GLU A 38 10.06 27.65 15.01
N GLN A 39 10.40 28.90 14.66
CA GLN A 39 11.28 29.22 13.53
C GLN A 39 12.66 28.58 13.67
N ASN A 40 13.25 28.63 14.86
CA ASN A 40 14.53 27.97 15.13
C ASN A 40 14.44 26.45 14.96
N SER A 41 13.34 25.82 15.40
CA SER A 41 13.13 24.37 15.23
C SER A 41 12.95 24.01 13.75
N VAL A 42 12.25 24.84 12.96
CA VAL A 42 12.14 24.66 11.50
C VAL A 42 13.51 24.77 10.84
N ARG A 43 14.29 25.81 11.15
CA ARG A 43 15.64 25.98 10.61
C ARG A 43 16.54 24.77 10.91
N GLN A 44 16.60 24.35 12.18
CA GLN A 44 17.34 23.15 12.60
C GLN A 44 16.89 21.91 11.82
N SER A 45 15.58 21.73 11.62
CA SER A 45 15.08 20.56 10.89
C SER A 45 15.55 20.51 9.43
N ARG A 46 15.65 21.67 8.77
CA ARG A 46 16.19 21.76 7.40
C ARG A 46 17.70 21.51 7.36
N GLU A 47 18.44 22.11 8.28
CA GLU A 47 19.89 21.96 8.38
C GLU A 47 20.28 20.49 8.62
N PHE A 48 19.60 19.83 9.57
CA PHE A 48 19.82 18.40 9.83
C PHE A 48 19.45 17.53 8.62
N PHE A 49 18.35 17.84 7.93
CA PHE A 49 17.96 17.09 6.74
C PHE A 49 19.00 17.25 5.61
N ALA A 50 19.47 18.48 5.37
CA ALA A 50 20.50 18.75 4.37
C ALA A 50 21.84 18.07 4.70
N ALA A 51 22.15 17.89 5.99
CA ALA A 51 23.31 17.14 6.46
C ALA A 51 23.11 15.61 6.44
N GLY A 52 21.93 15.11 6.05
CA GLY A 52 21.60 13.68 6.06
C GLY A 52 21.27 13.11 7.45
N ASP A 53 21.18 13.94 8.49
CA ASP A 53 20.81 13.53 9.84
C ASP A 53 19.28 13.43 9.99
N ILE A 54 18.74 12.34 9.46
CA ILE A 54 17.29 12.07 9.41
C ILE A 54 16.66 12.06 10.81
N ARG A 55 17.38 11.56 11.82
CA ARG A 55 16.87 11.45 13.20
C ARG A 55 16.68 12.83 13.81
N ASN A 56 17.69 13.69 13.74
CA ASN A 56 17.60 15.03 14.31
C ASN A 56 16.69 15.95 13.49
N ALA A 57 16.63 15.77 12.16
CA ALA A 57 15.67 16.44 11.30
C ALA A 57 14.22 16.17 11.74
N THR A 58 13.87 14.89 11.94
CA THR A 58 12.53 14.47 12.38
C THR A 58 12.19 15.04 13.76
N LEU A 59 13.13 15.00 14.71
CA LEU A 59 12.92 15.52 16.06
C LEU A 59 12.72 17.04 16.08
N ALA A 60 13.48 17.77 15.28
CA ALA A 60 13.34 19.22 15.16
C ALA A 60 12.03 19.62 14.46
N ALA A 61 11.63 18.91 13.40
CA ALA A 61 10.36 19.15 12.72
C ALA A 61 9.14 18.86 13.63
N ARG A 62 9.17 17.75 14.39
CA ARG A 62 8.12 17.44 15.39
C ARG A 62 8.03 18.49 16.49
N ARG A 63 9.17 19.04 16.93
CA ARG A 63 9.18 20.16 17.90
C ARG A 63 8.51 21.40 17.33
N ALA A 64 8.74 21.75 16.07
CA ALA A 64 8.04 22.86 15.41
C ALA A 64 6.52 22.59 15.32
N LEU A 65 6.11 21.38 14.92
CA LEU A 65 4.70 20.99 14.80
C LEU A 65 3.97 20.91 16.15
N ALA A 66 4.67 20.60 17.24
CA ALA A 66 4.11 20.64 18.58
C ALA A 66 3.80 22.07 19.04
N ILE A 67 4.51 23.07 18.51
CA ILE A 67 4.27 24.49 18.79
C ILE A 67 3.18 25.03 17.84
N ASN A 68 3.26 24.69 16.55
CA ASN A 68 2.32 25.07 15.52
C ASN A 68 2.06 23.90 14.56
N GLY A 69 0.95 23.19 14.75
CA GLY A 69 0.56 22.04 13.93
C GLY A 69 0.23 22.37 12.47
N ALA A 70 0.17 23.66 12.12
CA ALA A 70 -0.04 24.16 10.76
C ALA A 70 1.25 24.74 10.12
N ASN A 71 2.43 24.52 10.74
CA ASN A 71 3.69 24.98 10.15
C ASN A 71 4.02 24.22 8.86
N THR A 72 3.81 24.86 7.72
CA THR A 72 3.97 24.26 6.39
C THR A 72 5.39 23.75 6.15
N GLU A 73 6.41 24.47 6.62
CA GLU A 73 7.80 24.10 6.40
C GLU A 73 8.21 22.87 7.21
N ALA A 74 7.74 22.75 8.44
CA ALA A 74 7.93 21.53 9.23
C ALA A 74 7.20 20.34 8.58
N CYS A 75 6.01 20.55 8.00
CA CYS A 75 5.32 19.51 7.21
C CYS A 75 6.12 19.12 5.95
N ARG A 76 6.75 20.07 5.24
CA ARG A 76 7.62 19.77 4.09
C ARG A 76 8.83 18.94 4.49
N VAL A 77 9.49 19.24 5.61
CA VAL A 77 10.61 18.43 6.12
C VAL A 77 10.14 17.02 6.50
N MET A 78 9.00 16.89 7.17
CA MET A 78 8.42 15.57 7.49
C MET A 78 8.08 14.77 6.22
N ALA A 79 7.58 15.43 5.17
CA ALA A 79 7.34 14.81 3.87
C ALA A 79 8.65 14.34 3.23
N ALA A 80 9.68 15.19 3.16
CA ALA A 80 10.97 14.88 2.56
C ALA A 80 11.70 13.75 3.29
N VAL A 81 11.68 13.74 4.63
CA VAL A 81 12.21 12.63 5.45
C VAL A 81 11.45 11.34 5.17
N SER A 82 10.12 11.40 5.13
CA SER A 82 9.32 10.20 4.88
C SER A 82 9.56 9.65 3.48
N GLU A 83 9.71 10.53 2.49
CA GLU A 83 10.01 10.19 1.10
C GLU A 83 11.40 9.57 0.94
N SER A 84 12.43 10.13 1.59
CA SER A 84 13.80 9.59 1.57
C SER A 84 13.89 8.21 2.20
N LEU A 85 13.03 7.93 3.19
CA LEU A 85 12.88 6.62 3.82
C LEU A 85 11.92 5.70 3.06
N ARG A 86 11.45 6.08 1.86
CA ARG A 86 10.47 5.35 1.05
C ARG A 86 9.19 4.99 1.81
N SER A 87 8.80 5.83 2.77
CA SER A 87 7.58 5.64 3.55
C SER A 87 6.37 6.27 2.86
N PRO A 88 5.26 5.54 2.64
CA PRO A 88 4.05 6.08 2.01
C PRO A 88 3.37 7.18 2.83
N VAL A 89 3.75 7.34 4.11
CA VAL A 89 3.32 8.46 4.97
C VAL A 89 3.73 9.81 4.39
N ALA A 90 4.74 9.86 3.52
CA ALA A 90 5.13 11.07 2.80
C ALA A 90 3.94 11.73 2.08
N LEU A 91 3.04 10.93 1.47
CA LEU A 91 1.86 11.46 0.77
C LEU A 91 0.89 12.17 1.70
N GLN A 92 0.73 11.69 2.94
CA GLN A 92 -0.12 12.36 3.92
C GLN A 92 0.46 13.73 4.30
N TRP A 93 1.78 13.81 4.48
CA TRP A 93 2.44 15.08 4.73
C TRP A 93 2.40 16.03 3.53
N ARG A 94 2.60 15.54 2.30
CA ARG A 94 2.46 16.35 1.08
C ARG A 94 1.03 16.86 0.91
N GLN A 95 0.02 16.02 1.16
CA GLN A 95 -1.39 16.43 1.15
C GLN A 95 -1.65 17.55 2.16
N ARG A 96 -1.11 17.40 3.38
CA ARG A 96 -1.22 18.42 4.42
C ARG A 96 -0.58 19.75 4.00
N VAL A 97 0.57 19.72 3.33
CA VAL A 97 1.22 20.92 2.79
C VAL A 97 0.33 21.62 1.76
N VAL A 98 -0.29 20.85 0.84
CA VAL A 98 -1.25 21.41 -0.14
C VAL A 98 -2.47 22.00 0.56
N GLU A 99 -3.03 21.36 1.58
CA GLU A 99 -4.17 21.91 2.34
C GLU A 99 -3.84 23.24 3.03
N LEU A 100 -2.61 23.39 3.54
CA LEU A 100 -2.15 24.62 4.18
C LEU A 100 -1.90 25.75 3.17
N GLN A 101 -1.53 25.40 1.93
CA GLN A 101 -1.21 26.35 0.86
C GLN A 101 -1.79 25.86 -0.49
N PRO A 102 -3.12 25.90 -0.70
CA PRO A 102 -3.80 25.23 -1.82
C PRO A 102 -3.55 25.87 -3.19
N GLY A 103 -3.10 27.12 -3.23
CA GLY A 103 -2.77 27.85 -4.45
C GLY A 103 -1.30 27.71 -4.90
N ASP A 104 -0.44 27.07 -4.10
CA ASP A 104 0.96 26.90 -4.42
C ASP A 104 1.14 25.72 -5.40
N PHE A 105 1.58 26.05 -6.62
CA PHE A 105 1.77 25.08 -7.69
C PHE A 105 2.86 24.04 -7.35
N THR A 106 3.96 24.48 -6.74
CA THR A 106 5.08 23.62 -6.37
C THR A 106 4.66 22.58 -5.35
N ASN A 107 3.83 22.96 -4.37
CA ASN A 107 3.32 22.01 -3.36
C ASN A 107 2.48 20.89 -4.00
N ARG A 108 1.67 21.23 -5.03
CA ARG A 108 0.88 20.23 -5.77
C ARG A 108 1.78 19.32 -6.61
N LEU A 109 2.77 19.88 -7.30
CA LEU A 109 3.73 19.10 -8.08
C LEU A 109 4.55 18.16 -7.20
N ASP A 110 4.97 18.62 -6.02
CA ASP A 110 5.68 17.79 -5.05
C ASP A 110 4.81 16.61 -4.60
N PHE A 111 3.52 16.82 -4.30
CA PHE A 111 2.60 15.71 -4.03
C PHE A 111 2.54 14.74 -5.20
N VAL A 112 2.37 15.24 -6.43
CA VAL A 112 2.26 14.43 -7.64
C VAL A 112 3.54 13.62 -7.87
N ARG A 113 4.72 14.23 -7.72
CA ARG A 113 6.02 13.55 -7.82
C ARG A 113 6.16 12.45 -6.78
N THR A 114 5.84 12.73 -5.52
CA THR A 114 5.83 11.72 -4.45
C THR A 114 4.83 10.60 -4.77
N ALA A 115 3.65 10.92 -5.31
CA ALA A 115 2.63 9.94 -5.64
C ALA A 115 3.07 9.01 -6.79
N ILE A 116 3.66 9.57 -7.84
CA ILE A 116 4.29 8.80 -8.92
C ILE A 116 5.39 7.89 -8.37
N LEU A 117 6.25 8.40 -7.49
CA LEU A 117 7.33 7.63 -6.86
C LEU A 117 6.82 6.38 -6.13
N PHE A 118 5.63 6.46 -5.53
CA PHE A 118 4.98 5.35 -4.83
C PHE A 118 3.97 4.57 -5.70
N GLY A 119 3.92 4.82 -7.02
CA GLY A 119 2.99 4.16 -7.94
C GLY A 119 1.50 4.54 -7.72
N GLN A 120 1.23 5.64 -7.03
CA GLN A 120 -0.10 6.13 -6.69
C GLN A 120 -0.61 7.13 -7.73
N TYR A 121 -0.86 6.63 -8.96
CA TYR A 121 -1.21 7.49 -10.10
C TYR A 121 -2.63 8.10 -10.01
N GLU A 122 -3.58 7.40 -9.41
CA GLU A 122 -4.95 7.88 -9.21
C GLU A 122 -5.02 9.12 -8.28
N PRO A 123 -4.41 9.09 -7.08
CA PRO A 123 -4.24 10.30 -6.27
C PRO A 123 -3.49 11.42 -7.00
N ALA A 124 -2.47 11.09 -7.80
CA ALA A 124 -1.72 12.08 -8.57
C ALA A 124 -2.61 12.79 -9.61
N ALA A 125 -3.44 12.05 -10.35
CA ALA A 125 -4.39 12.60 -11.32
C ALA A 125 -5.40 13.54 -10.66
N ARG A 126 -5.95 13.15 -9.50
CA ARG A 126 -6.85 14.01 -8.72
C ARG A 126 -6.17 15.29 -8.22
N MET A 127 -4.89 15.22 -7.85
CA MET A 127 -4.15 16.42 -7.44
C MET A 127 -3.94 17.38 -8.62
N MET A 128 -3.65 16.83 -9.80
CA MET A 128 -3.43 17.59 -11.04
C MET A 128 -4.69 18.31 -11.53
N SER A 129 -5.88 17.75 -11.34
CA SER A 129 -7.14 18.41 -11.75
C SER A 129 -7.42 19.72 -10.99
N GLY A 130 -6.85 19.87 -9.79
CA GLY A 130 -6.96 21.09 -8.99
C GLY A 130 -5.92 22.17 -9.29
N VAL A 131 -5.02 21.96 -10.27
CA VAL A 131 -4.06 22.98 -10.71
C VAL A 131 -4.81 24.12 -11.42
N SER A 132 -4.47 25.37 -11.09
CA SER A 132 -5.08 26.57 -11.69
C SER A 132 -4.80 26.66 -13.18
N GLU A 133 -5.73 27.26 -13.94
CA GLU A 133 -5.61 27.40 -15.40
C GLU A 133 -4.30 28.06 -15.84
N THR A 134 -3.82 29.05 -15.09
CA THR A 134 -2.54 29.74 -15.34
C THR A 134 -1.32 28.82 -15.34
N ASN A 135 -1.35 27.72 -14.61
CA ASN A 135 -0.24 26.78 -14.49
C ASN A 135 -0.38 25.57 -15.42
N ARG A 136 -1.53 25.41 -16.10
CA ARG A 136 -1.83 24.24 -16.94
C ARG A 136 -1.13 24.24 -18.29
N ASP A 137 -0.62 25.38 -18.75
CA ASP A 137 0.16 25.49 -20.01
C ASP A 137 1.64 25.75 -19.71
N THR A 138 2.20 24.97 -18.77
CA THR A 138 3.63 24.98 -18.45
C THR A 138 4.24 23.62 -18.80
N ALA A 139 5.51 23.61 -19.22
CA ALA A 139 6.20 22.36 -19.56
C ALA A 139 6.23 21.39 -18.36
N THR A 140 6.45 21.90 -17.14
CA THR A 140 6.44 21.10 -15.90
C THR A 140 5.07 20.47 -15.62
N PHE A 141 3.97 21.20 -15.85
CA PHE A 141 2.63 20.62 -15.71
C PHE A 141 2.43 19.47 -16.69
N HIS A 142 2.75 19.70 -17.96
CA HIS A 142 2.60 18.69 -19.00
C HIS A 142 3.50 17.48 -18.77
N GLN A 143 4.73 17.67 -18.29
CA GLN A 143 5.61 16.57 -17.90
C GLN A 143 4.98 15.70 -16.81
N MET A 144 4.50 16.30 -15.71
CA MET A 144 3.87 15.52 -14.64
C MET A 144 2.58 14.85 -15.11
N ALA A 145 1.77 15.54 -15.92
CA ALA A 145 0.53 14.99 -16.47
C ALA A 145 0.81 13.79 -17.39
N ALA A 146 1.87 13.86 -18.19
CA ALA A 146 2.33 12.74 -19.00
C ALA A 146 2.74 11.54 -18.13
N MET A 147 3.54 11.75 -17.09
CA MET A 147 3.95 10.66 -16.18
C MET A 147 2.76 10.00 -15.48
N VAL A 148 1.76 10.78 -15.06
CA VAL A 148 0.51 10.26 -14.49
C VAL A 148 -0.26 9.46 -15.54
N ALA A 149 -0.41 9.98 -16.76
CA ALA A 149 -1.10 9.31 -17.86
C ALA A 149 -0.42 7.98 -18.23
N ILE A 150 0.92 7.93 -18.27
CA ILE A 150 1.69 6.70 -18.46
C ILE A 150 1.36 5.69 -17.36
N GLY A 151 1.38 6.10 -16.09
CA GLY A 151 1.06 5.22 -14.97
C GLY A 151 -0.39 4.71 -14.95
N LEU A 152 -1.31 5.48 -15.52
CA LEU A 152 -2.72 5.09 -15.75
C LEU A 152 -2.92 4.33 -17.07
N ASN A 153 -1.86 4.06 -17.83
CA ASN A 153 -1.88 3.39 -19.13
C ASN A 153 -2.69 4.14 -20.21
N ASP A 154 -2.83 5.47 -20.09
CA ASP A 154 -3.37 6.35 -21.14
C ASP A 154 -2.23 6.94 -21.97
N LEU A 155 -1.67 6.09 -22.84
CA LEU A 155 -0.50 6.43 -23.67
C LEU A 155 -0.80 7.57 -24.67
N ALA A 156 -2.06 7.68 -25.13
CA ALA A 156 -2.46 8.72 -26.06
C ALA A 156 -2.49 10.11 -25.38
N LEU A 157 -2.98 10.17 -24.14
CA LEU A 157 -2.92 11.40 -23.35
C LEU A 157 -1.49 11.77 -22.96
N ALA A 158 -0.67 10.78 -22.61
CA ALA A 158 0.75 10.98 -22.33
C ALA A 158 1.49 11.60 -23.52
N GLU A 159 1.27 11.08 -24.72
CA GLU A 159 1.89 11.58 -25.96
C GLU A 159 1.51 13.04 -26.23
N ARG A 160 0.24 13.41 -26.06
CA ARG A 160 -0.21 14.80 -26.21
C ARG A 160 0.49 15.74 -25.23
N HIS A 161 0.61 15.32 -23.97
CA HIS A 161 1.27 16.12 -22.95
C HIS A 161 2.78 16.24 -23.20
N LEU A 162 3.47 15.17 -23.55
CA LEU A 162 4.91 15.24 -23.91
C LEU A 162 5.15 16.09 -25.16
N GLY A 163 4.25 16.01 -26.15
CA GLY A 163 4.28 16.87 -27.33
C GLY A 163 4.17 18.35 -26.94
N ARG A 164 3.19 18.71 -26.12
CA ARG A 164 3.03 20.09 -25.65
C ARG A 164 4.20 20.57 -24.78
N ALA A 165 4.74 19.72 -23.91
CA ALA A 165 5.94 20.04 -23.14
C ALA A 165 7.15 20.33 -24.05
N SER A 166 7.32 19.54 -25.12
CA SER A 166 8.39 19.73 -26.11
C SER A 166 8.21 21.03 -26.91
N GLU A 167 6.98 21.45 -27.21
CA GLU A 167 6.71 22.73 -27.85
C GLU A 167 7.05 23.93 -26.94
N LEU A 168 6.75 23.82 -25.65
CA LEU A 168 6.97 24.87 -24.66
C LEU A 168 8.45 25.03 -24.31
N GLU A 169 9.22 23.94 -24.26
CA GLU A 169 10.67 23.95 -24.02
C GLU A 169 11.42 23.07 -25.04
N PRO A 170 11.63 23.56 -26.28
CA PRO A 170 12.22 22.75 -27.37
C PRO A 170 13.67 22.32 -27.14
N THR A 171 14.38 22.98 -26.23
CA THR A 171 15.78 22.65 -25.90
C THR A 171 15.88 21.54 -24.85
N ASN A 172 14.77 21.18 -24.19
CA ASN A 172 14.76 20.18 -23.13
C ASN A 172 14.62 18.77 -23.74
N LYS A 173 15.78 18.15 -24.00
CA LYS A 173 15.87 16.83 -24.64
C LYS A 173 15.26 15.71 -23.81
N LEU A 174 15.01 15.90 -22.51
CA LEU A 174 14.32 14.92 -21.68
C LEU A 174 12.87 14.70 -22.14
N PHE A 175 12.21 15.69 -22.75
CA PHE A 175 10.87 15.49 -23.31
C PHE A 175 10.92 14.62 -24.56
N GLU A 176 11.91 14.83 -25.42
CA GLU A 176 12.15 13.98 -26.59
C GLU A 176 12.49 12.54 -26.18
N LEU A 177 13.35 12.38 -25.17
CA LEU A 177 13.68 11.08 -24.57
C LEU A 177 12.44 10.36 -24.06
N ASN A 178 11.65 11.01 -23.19
CA ASN A 178 10.44 10.42 -22.60
C ASN A 178 9.41 10.03 -23.67
N ARG A 179 9.29 10.83 -24.73
CA ARG A 179 8.42 10.56 -25.86
C ARG A 179 8.89 9.37 -26.69
N ALA A 180 10.18 9.25 -26.93
CA ALA A 180 10.75 8.08 -27.58
C ALA A 180 10.55 6.80 -26.74
N ILE A 181 10.75 6.87 -25.41
CA ILE A 181 10.48 5.77 -24.48
C ILE A 181 9.02 5.32 -24.54
N LEU A 182 8.08 6.27 -24.58
CA LEU A 182 6.65 6.00 -24.74
C LEU A 182 6.37 5.27 -26.06
N HIS A 183 6.93 5.75 -27.17
CA HIS A 183 6.78 5.15 -28.49
C HIS A 183 7.37 3.73 -28.62
N LEU A 184 8.31 3.32 -27.76
CA LEU A 184 8.76 1.93 -27.70
C LEU A 184 7.65 0.95 -27.26
N GLN A 185 6.56 1.44 -26.66
CA GLN A 185 5.41 0.64 -26.26
C GLN A 185 4.35 0.53 -27.36
N ALA A 186 4.51 1.27 -28.47
CA ALA A 186 3.58 1.24 -29.59
C ALA A 186 3.55 -0.16 -30.24
N LYS A 187 2.39 -0.52 -30.78
CA LYS A 187 2.25 -1.75 -31.59
C LYS A 187 2.77 -1.57 -33.01
N ASP A 188 2.86 -0.32 -33.47
CA ASP A 188 3.22 0.00 -34.86
C ASP A 188 4.73 0.01 -35.05
N ALA A 189 5.23 -0.86 -35.93
CA ALA A 189 6.67 -1.08 -36.11
C ALA A 189 7.45 0.16 -36.59
N PRO A 190 6.95 1.00 -37.51
CA PRO A 190 7.60 2.25 -37.90
C PRO A 190 7.71 3.25 -36.75
N VAL A 191 6.72 3.30 -35.85
CA VAL A 191 6.75 4.17 -34.66
C VAL A 191 7.86 3.73 -33.72
N VAL A 192 7.96 2.42 -33.45
CA VAL A 192 9.04 1.85 -32.63
C VAL A 192 10.41 2.07 -33.28
N ALA A 193 10.53 1.87 -34.60
CA ALA A 193 11.78 2.11 -35.32
C ALA A 193 12.22 3.59 -35.27
N GLY A 194 11.27 4.52 -35.41
CA GLY A 194 11.51 5.95 -35.23
C GLY A 194 12.00 6.28 -33.83
N ALA A 195 11.35 5.72 -32.79
CA ALA A 195 11.76 5.90 -31.40
C ALA A 195 13.18 5.38 -31.12
N LEU A 196 13.52 4.20 -31.63
CA LEU A 196 14.88 3.64 -31.50
C LEU A 196 15.92 4.53 -32.15
N LYS A 197 15.61 5.13 -33.31
CA LYS A 197 16.49 6.10 -33.98
C LYS A 197 16.67 7.36 -33.14
N THR A 198 15.60 7.90 -32.55
CA THR A 198 15.67 9.04 -31.64
C THR A 198 16.54 8.72 -30.42
N LEU A 199 16.34 7.56 -29.78
CA LEU A 199 17.17 7.15 -28.65
C LEU A 199 18.65 6.99 -29.03
N GLN A 200 18.96 6.49 -30.23
CA GLN A 200 20.34 6.42 -30.73
C GLN A 200 20.97 7.80 -30.97
N GLN A 201 20.16 8.83 -31.28
CA GLN A 201 20.65 10.21 -31.38
C GLN A 201 20.89 10.80 -29.99
N LEU A 202 19.94 10.62 -29.07
CA LEU A 202 20.02 11.08 -27.69
C LEU A 202 21.10 10.38 -26.87
N TYR A 203 21.48 9.16 -27.26
CA TYR A 203 22.64 8.44 -26.72
C TYR A 203 23.94 9.27 -26.74
N ARG A 204 24.10 10.20 -27.67
CA ARG A 204 25.28 11.09 -27.75
C ARG A 204 25.20 12.32 -26.84
N ASP A 205 24.04 12.56 -26.22
CA ASP A 205 23.84 13.70 -25.34
C ASP A 205 24.16 13.31 -23.88
N PRO A 206 25.05 14.05 -23.19
CA PRO A 206 25.43 13.72 -21.82
C PRO A 206 24.27 13.65 -20.82
N GLU A 207 23.21 14.45 -21.00
CA GLU A 207 22.05 14.45 -20.10
C GLU A 207 21.13 13.24 -20.33
N CYS A 208 21.06 12.74 -21.56
CA CYS A 208 20.18 11.63 -21.93
C CYS A 208 20.90 10.28 -22.03
N HIS A 209 22.24 10.27 -22.01
CA HIS A 209 23.07 9.11 -22.36
C HIS A 209 22.69 7.83 -21.63
N GLN A 210 22.64 7.86 -20.29
CA GLN A 210 22.38 6.66 -19.49
C GLN A 210 20.95 6.12 -19.68
N ASP A 211 19.96 7.00 -19.75
CA ASP A 211 18.57 6.59 -19.96
C ASP A 211 18.34 6.07 -21.38
N ALA A 212 18.92 6.74 -22.38
CA ALA A 212 18.92 6.26 -23.75
C ALA A 212 19.56 4.88 -23.87
N LEU A 213 20.74 4.66 -23.25
CA LEU A 213 21.40 3.36 -23.16
C LEU A 213 20.49 2.30 -22.55
N ARG A 214 19.88 2.58 -21.39
CA ARG A 214 19.01 1.65 -20.68
C ARG A 214 17.81 1.23 -21.54
N HIS A 215 17.18 2.19 -22.21
CA HIS A 215 16.01 1.89 -23.05
C HIS A 215 16.38 1.21 -24.37
N LEU A 216 17.51 1.54 -24.98
CA LEU A 216 18.04 0.82 -26.14
C LEU A 216 18.39 -0.63 -25.78
N ALA A 217 19.01 -0.86 -24.62
CA ALA A 217 19.34 -2.19 -24.14
C ALA A 217 18.08 -3.03 -23.84
N LEU A 218 17.07 -2.45 -23.18
CA LEU A 218 15.78 -3.10 -22.95
C LEU A 218 15.09 -3.46 -24.28
N ALA A 219 15.12 -2.57 -25.27
CA ALA A 219 14.56 -2.85 -26.58
C ALA A 219 15.32 -3.97 -27.30
N ALA A 220 16.66 -3.93 -27.30
CA ALA A 220 17.49 -4.99 -27.88
C ALA A 220 17.19 -6.35 -27.26
N ALA A 221 17.08 -6.42 -25.92
CA ALA A 221 16.73 -7.65 -25.21
C ALA A 221 15.32 -8.16 -25.60
N ARG A 222 14.33 -7.27 -25.68
CA ARG A 222 12.94 -7.63 -26.09
C ARG A 222 12.87 -8.15 -27.52
N HIS A 223 13.70 -7.64 -28.43
CA HIS A 223 13.77 -8.07 -29.82
C HIS A 223 14.71 -9.28 -30.04
N GLY A 224 15.30 -9.83 -28.98
CA GLY A 224 16.22 -10.97 -29.08
C GLY A 224 17.60 -10.62 -29.66
N GLU A 225 17.95 -9.33 -29.74
CA GLU A 225 19.26 -8.85 -30.18
C GLU A 225 20.28 -8.98 -29.03
N LEU A 226 20.55 -10.21 -28.58
CA LEU A 226 21.28 -10.50 -27.34
C LEU A 226 22.68 -9.88 -27.30
N ALA A 227 23.46 -10.00 -28.38
CA ALA A 227 24.81 -9.43 -28.45
C ALA A 227 24.80 -7.89 -28.29
N LYS A 228 23.79 -7.23 -28.86
CA LYS A 228 23.63 -5.78 -28.73
C LYS A 228 23.17 -5.39 -27.33
N ALA A 229 22.26 -6.17 -26.74
CA ALA A 229 21.84 -5.96 -25.35
C ALA A 229 23.03 -6.09 -24.38
N VAL A 230 23.89 -7.11 -24.56
CA VAL A 230 25.12 -7.27 -23.77
C VAL A 230 26.06 -6.07 -23.95
N ALA A 231 26.30 -5.63 -25.19
CA ALA A 231 27.17 -4.48 -25.45
C ALA A 231 26.65 -3.19 -24.78
N LEU A 232 25.37 -2.86 -24.96
CA LEU A 232 24.76 -1.65 -24.42
C LEU A 232 24.70 -1.66 -22.89
N THR A 233 24.37 -2.80 -22.28
CA THR A 233 24.37 -2.94 -20.82
C THR A 233 25.78 -2.95 -20.23
N GLY A 234 26.76 -3.49 -20.96
CA GLY A 234 28.17 -3.46 -20.58
C GLY A 234 28.68 -2.02 -20.49
N GLU A 235 28.42 -1.22 -21.53
CA GLU A 235 28.70 0.22 -21.53
C GLU A 235 28.03 0.94 -20.35
N LEU A 236 26.73 0.73 -20.16
CA LEU A 236 25.97 1.33 -19.06
C LEU A 236 26.56 0.97 -17.67
N SER A 237 26.97 -0.29 -17.48
CA SER A 237 27.51 -0.77 -16.19
C SER A 237 28.94 -0.31 -15.89
N SER A 238 29.68 0.09 -16.94
CA SER A 238 31.06 0.57 -16.85
C SER A 238 31.17 2.01 -16.35
N ASP A 239 30.06 2.77 -16.40
CA ASP A 239 30.01 4.13 -15.89
C ASP A 239 30.28 4.14 -14.36
N PRO A 240 31.15 5.02 -13.84
CA PRO A 240 31.39 5.16 -12.40
C PRO A 240 30.12 5.46 -11.58
N LYS A 241 29.12 6.10 -12.20
CA LYS A 241 27.82 6.44 -11.61
C LYS A 241 26.77 5.34 -11.82
N ALA A 242 27.11 4.22 -12.47
CA ALA A 242 26.17 3.12 -12.70
C ALA A 242 25.57 2.60 -11.39
N SER A 243 24.25 2.53 -11.36
CA SER A 243 23.50 2.04 -10.21
C SER A 243 23.66 0.52 -10.03
N LEU A 244 23.18 -0.02 -8.91
CA LEU A 244 23.07 -1.47 -8.76
C LEU A 244 22.13 -2.06 -9.82
N ASP A 245 21.02 -1.39 -10.12
CA ASP A 245 20.04 -1.85 -11.12
C ASP A 245 20.66 -1.95 -12.52
N ASP A 246 21.55 -1.03 -12.89
CA ASP A 246 22.27 -1.07 -14.17
C ASP A 246 23.20 -2.29 -14.26
N ARG A 247 23.86 -2.63 -13.15
CA ARG A 247 24.73 -3.82 -13.06
C ARG A 247 23.90 -5.09 -13.09
N LEU A 248 22.78 -5.14 -12.37
CA LEU A 248 21.87 -6.27 -12.41
C LEU A 248 21.26 -6.46 -13.80
N MET A 249 21.00 -5.37 -14.53
CA MET A 249 20.55 -5.42 -15.92
C MET A 249 21.63 -6.00 -16.84
N HIS A 250 22.90 -5.63 -16.67
CA HIS A 250 24.00 -6.24 -17.41
C HIS A 250 24.17 -7.72 -17.09
N LEU A 251 24.12 -8.09 -15.80
CA LEU A 251 24.23 -9.47 -15.36
C LEU A 251 23.10 -10.34 -15.93
N ALA A 252 21.87 -9.81 -16.00
CA ALA A 252 20.74 -10.48 -16.67
C ALA A 252 21.00 -10.66 -18.18
N ALA A 253 21.53 -9.63 -18.86
CA ALA A 253 21.84 -9.72 -20.29
C ALA A 253 22.92 -10.79 -20.58
N LEU A 254 23.99 -10.83 -19.77
CA LEU A 254 25.03 -11.86 -19.85
C LEU A 254 24.45 -13.27 -19.62
N GLN A 255 23.58 -13.43 -18.61
CA GLN A 255 22.94 -14.71 -18.32
C GLN A 255 22.09 -15.21 -19.50
N VAL A 256 21.23 -14.35 -20.04
CA VAL A 256 20.34 -14.71 -21.16
C VAL A 256 21.12 -15.01 -22.43
N ALA A 257 22.22 -14.29 -22.67
CA ALA A 257 23.11 -14.51 -23.80
C ALA A 257 24.03 -15.73 -23.64
N ALA A 258 24.06 -16.38 -22.46
CA ALA A 258 25.05 -17.39 -22.08
C ALA A 258 26.50 -16.90 -22.32
N ASP A 259 26.74 -15.62 -22.05
CA ASP A 259 28.02 -14.97 -22.32
C ASP A 259 29.08 -15.41 -21.28
N PRO A 260 30.31 -15.76 -21.71
CA PRO A 260 31.36 -16.22 -20.81
C PRO A 260 31.80 -15.18 -19.78
N ALA A 261 31.53 -13.89 -19.99
CA ALA A 261 31.81 -12.84 -19.01
C ALA A 261 30.89 -12.89 -17.78
N PHE A 262 29.79 -13.66 -17.82
CA PHE A 262 28.83 -13.77 -16.73
C PHE A 262 29.49 -14.10 -15.38
N THR A 263 30.35 -15.12 -15.32
CA THR A 263 30.96 -15.57 -14.05
C THR A 263 31.86 -14.51 -13.44
N ASN A 264 32.66 -13.82 -14.25
CA ASN A 264 33.55 -12.77 -13.75
C ASN A 264 32.74 -11.57 -13.25
N PHE A 265 31.75 -11.14 -14.04
CA PHE A 265 30.92 -9.99 -13.68
C PHE A 265 30.02 -10.28 -12.47
N LEU A 266 29.54 -11.52 -12.32
CA LEU A 266 28.84 -11.98 -11.11
C LEU A 266 29.72 -11.74 -9.87
N GLY A 267 31.00 -12.13 -9.91
CA GLY A 267 31.94 -11.91 -8.82
C GLY A 267 32.16 -10.44 -8.46
N GLU A 268 32.15 -9.55 -9.45
CA GLU A 268 32.25 -8.10 -9.22
C GLU A 268 31.01 -7.55 -8.49
N VAL A 269 29.81 -7.99 -8.88
CA VAL A 269 28.55 -7.60 -8.23
C VAL A 269 28.47 -8.18 -6.81
N GLU A 270 28.88 -9.44 -6.62
CA GLU A 270 29.01 -10.10 -5.32
C GLU A 270 29.87 -9.28 -4.35
N ALA A 271 31.06 -8.86 -4.79
CA ALA A 271 31.99 -8.06 -3.98
C ALA A 271 31.40 -6.71 -3.60
N ARG A 272 30.66 -6.07 -4.52
CA ARG A 272 30.03 -4.76 -4.28
C ARG A 272 28.88 -4.85 -3.30
N CYS A 273 28.05 -5.89 -3.40
CA CYS A 273 26.89 -6.09 -2.53
C CYS A 273 27.28 -6.54 -1.12
N ALA A 274 28.46 -7.12 -0.94
CA ALA A 274 29.00 -7.54 0.36
C ALA A 274 29.29 -6.37 1.34
N ALA A 275 29.09 -5.12 0.94
CA ALA A 275 29.31 -3.94 1.78
C ALA A 275 28.22 -3.70 2.85
N GLY A 276 27.04 -4.31 2.74
CA GLY A 276 25.95 -4.08 3.69
C GLY A 276 24.81 -5.09 3.63
N THR A 277 24.11 -5.28 4.74
CA THR A 277 23.03 -6.29 4.88
C THR A 277 21.87 -6.07 3.91
N GLU A 278 21.51 -4.81 3.62
CA GLU A 278 20.42 -4.48 2.69
C GLU A 278 20.78 -4.88 1.25
N THR A 279 21.97 -4.51 0.79
CA THR A 279 22.45 -4.88 -0.56
C THR A 279 22.64 -6.39 -0.70
N VAL A 280 23.06 -7.08 0.38
CA VAL A 280 23.12 -8.54 0.40
C VAL A 280 21.75 -9.15 0.16
N ASN A 281 20.74 -8.72 0.92
CA ASN A 281 19.39 -9.28 0.79
C ASN A 281 18.77 -8.96 -0.59
N THR A 282 18.95 -7.75 -1.10
CA THR A 282 18.47 -7.37 -2.44
C THR A 282 19.09 -8.26 -3.51
N PHE A 283 20.42 -8.47 -3.47
CA PHE A 283 21.09 -9.25 -4.49
C PHE A 283 20.78 -10.75 -4.39
N ALA A 284 20.69 -11.32 -3.19
CA ALA A 284 20.29 -12.71 -3.01
C ALA A 284 18.87 -12.96 -3.57
N ASN A 285 17.92 -12.06 -3.34
CA ASN A 285 16.58 -12.17 -3.93
C ASN A 285 16.61 -12.06 -5.46
N TRP A 286 17.50 -11.23 -6.02
CA TRP A 286 17.71 -11.15 -7.47
C TRP A 286 18.26 -12.46 -8.03
N LEU A 287 19.26 -13.08 -7.39
CA LEU A 287 19.81 -14.37 -7.81
C LEU A 287 18.72 -15.45 -7.81
N LEU A 288 17.90 -15.50 -6.76
CA LEU A 288 16.79 -16.46 -6.66
C LEU A 288 15.73 -16.24 -7.76
N SER A 289 15.39 -14.99 -8.09
CA SER A 289 14.43 -14.71 -9.17
C SER A 289 14.97 -15.08 -10.56
N HIS A 290 16.30 -15.12 -10.71
CA HIS A 290 17.00 -15.53 -11.93
C HIS A 290 17.42 -17.01 -11.94
N ARG A 291 16.88 -17.81 -11.01
CA ARG A 291 17.14 -19.26 -10.86
C ARG A 291 18.62 -19.59 -10.54
N LEU A 292 19.33 -18.68 -9.90
CA LEU A 292 20.74 -18.82 -9.50
C LEU A 292 20.86 -19.14 -8.00
N ALA A 293 20.11 -20.15 -7.55
CA ALA A 293 20.03 -20.48 -6.13
C ALA A 293 21.33 -21.09 -5.58
N GLU A 294 22.10 -21.78 -6.42
CA GLU A 294 23.40 -22.36 -6.04
C GLU A 294 24.47 -21.28 -5.90
N GLU A 295 24.53 -20.35 -6.84
CA GLU A 295 25.41 -19.17 -6.80
C GLU A 295 25.08 -18.31 -5.59
N SER A 296 23.78 -18.11 -5.31
CA SER A 296 23.34 -17.40 -4.12
C SER A 296 23.82 -18.08 -2.84
N GLU A 297 23.67 -19.40 -2.69
CA GLU A 297 24.12 -20.07 -1.46
C GLU A 297 25.64 -20.03 -1.33
N ARG A 298 26.39 -20.29 -2.43
CA ARG A 298 27.85 -20.19 -2.46
C ARG A 298 28.31 -18.82 -1.99
N TRP A 299 27.72 -17.76 -2.53
CA TRP A 299 28.09 -16.40 -2.18
C TRP A 299 27.73 -16.06 -0.74
N LEU A 300 26.50 -16.36 -0.29
CA LEU A 300 26.05 -16.08 1.08
C LEU A 300 26.89 -16.78 2.15
N VAL A 301 27.39 -18.00 1.87
CA VAL A 301 28.32 -18.73 2.75
C VAL A 301 29.72 -18.13 2.76
N SER A 302 30.11 -17.40 1.71
CA SER A 302 31.42 -16.75 1.62
C SER A 302 31.51 -15.39 2.33
N LEU A 303 30.36 -14.81 2.72
CA LEU A 303 30.30 -13.50 3.40
C LEU A 303 30.99 -13.53 4.78
N PRO A 304 31.44 -12.38 5.31
CA PRO A 304 31.91 -12.28 6.71
C PRO A 304 30.92 -12.82 7.74
N ALA A 305 31.41 -13.40 8.83
CA ALA A 305 30.59 -14.03 9.87
C ALA A 305 29.56 -13.06 10.49
N GLU A 306 29.93 -11.78 10.59
CA GLU A 306 29.06 -10.71 11.05
C GLU A 306 27.84 -10.55 10.12
N LEU A 307 28.04 -10.58 8.80
CA LEU A 307 26.94 -10.52 7.83
C LEU A 307 26.12 -11.81 7.85
N GLN A 308 26.77 -12.97 7.90
CA GLN A 308 26.08 -14.27 7.93
C GLN A 308 25.13 -14.44 9.13
N SER A 309 25.44 -13.81 10.26
CA SER A 309 24.60 -13.87 11.47
C SER A 309 23.40 -12.91 11.44
N ASN A 310 23.31 -12.00 10.46
CA ASN A 310 22.18 -11.09 10.34
C ASN A 310 20.91 -11.81 9.85
N ALA A 311 19.76 -11.47 10.44
CA ALA A 311 18.48 -12.10 10.12
C ALA A 311 18.10 -12.07 8.62
N PRO A 312 18.28 -10.97 7.86
CA PRO A 312 18.02 -10.97 6.42
C PRO A 312 18.89 -11.97 5.64
N VAL A 313 20.15 -12.15 6.04
CA VAL A 313 21.08 -13.08 5.39
C VAL A 313 20.69 -14.53 5.69
N LEU A 314 20.36 -14.83 6.96
CA LEU A 314 19.85 -16.13 7.36
C LEU A 314 18.56 -16.52 6.61
N LEU A 315 17.66 -15.55 6.42
CA LEU A 315 16.44 -15.73 5.62
C LEU A 315 16.76 -16.01 4.15
N ALA A 316 17.62 -15.21 3.54
CA ALA A 316 18.05 -15.41 2.15
C ALA A 316 18.65 -16.81 1.94
N ARG A 317 19.49 -17.27 2.88
CA ARG A 317 20.02 -18.65 2.89
C ARG A 317 18.92 -19.71 3.00
N ALA A 318 17.94 -19.53 3.88
CA ALA A 318 16.80 -20.45 3.94
C ALA A 318 16.02 -20.49 2.62
N ASP A 319 15.82 -19.34 1.95
CA ASP A 319 15.18 -19.28 0.64
C ASP A 319 16.00 -19.99 -0.46
N THR A 320 17.35 -20.07 -0.38
CA THR A 320 18.15 -20.86 -1.34
C THR A 320 17.87 -22.36 -1.23
N PHE A 321 17.68 -22.89 -0.01
CA PHE A 321 17.30 -24.29 0.18
C PHE A 321 15.90 -24.56 -0.36
N ILE A 322 14.95 -23.65 -0.12
CA ILE A 322 13.58 -23.76 -0.64
C ILE A 322 13.59 -23.75 -2.17
N ALA A 323 14.33 -22.83 -2.80
CA ALA A 323 14.39 -22.70 -4.25
C ALA A 323 14.98 -23.94 -4.95
N ARG A 324 15.90 -24.64 -4.27
CA ARG A 324 16.51 -25.90 -4.75
C ARG A 324 15.74 -27.15 -4.32
N ALA A 325 14.63 -27.00 -3.58
CA ALA A 325 13.92 -28.09 -2.93
C ALA A 325 14.81 -28.98 -2.03
N ASP A 326 15.89 -28.42 -1.47
CA ASP A 326 16.78 -29.11 -0.52
C ASP A 326 16.18 -29.05 0.90
N TRP A 327 15.13 -29.85 1.12
CA TRP A 327 14.39 -29.87 2.38
C TRP A 327 15.21 -30.43 3.54
N ALA A 328 16.12 -31.37 3.25
CA ALA A 328 17.03 -31.93 4.24
C ALA A 328 18.05 -30.87 4.70
N GLY A 329 18.62 -30.11 3.76
CA GLY A 329 19.48 -28.96 4.04
C GLY A 329 18.75 -27.88 4.84
N LEU A 330 17.54 -27.51 4.43
CA LEU A 330 16.71 -26.53 5.17
C LEU A 330 16.45 -26.96 6.61
N ARG A 331 16.08 -28.23 6.82
CA ARG A 331 15.87 -28.81 8.15
C ARG A 331 17.17 -28.75 8.97
N GLY A 332 18.30 -29.15 8.39
CA GLY A 332 19.60 -29.09 9.06
C GLY A 332 20.01 -27.67 9.46
N PHE A 333 19.85 -26.71 8.55
CA PHE A 333 20.19 -25.31 8.74
C PHE A 333 19.33 -24.63 9.82
N THR A 334 18.06 -25.04 9.96
CA THR A 334 17.13 -24.40 10.89
C THR A 334 17.03 -25.10 12.25
N LYS A 335 17.16 -26.43 12.33
CA LYS A 335 16.80 -27.22 13.53
C LYS A 335 17.49 -26.79 14.83
N ASN A 336 18.80 -26.53 14.78
CA ASN A 336 19.61 -26.20 15.95
C ASN A 336 20.17 -24.76 15.90
N ALA A 337 19.55 -23.88 15.11
CA ALA A 337 19.97 -22.50 14.98
C ALA A 337 19.16 -21.57 15.91
N THR A 338 19.75 -20.42 16.23
CA THR A 338 19.08 -19.32 16.93
C THR A 338 19.14 -18.10 16.04
N TRP A 339 17.99 -17.50 15.72
CA TRP A 339 17.92 -16.31 14.87
C TRP A 339 17.41 -15.11 15.69
N PRO A 340 18.31 -14.28 16.26
CA PRO A 340 17.90 -13.14 17.08
C PRO A 340 16.92 -12.23 16.34
N GLY A 341 15.76 -11.96 16.95
CA GLY A 341 14.70 -11.14 16.35
C GLY A 341 13.93 -11.79 15.19
N ALA A 342 14.28 -13.02 14.77
CA ALA A 342 13.65 -13.72 13.65
C ALA A 342 13.34 -15.21 13.96
N GLU A 343 13.30 -15.57 15.24
CA GLU A 343 13.07 -16.94 15.71
C GLU A 343 11.73 -17.51 15.24
N PHE A 344 10.69 -16.69 15.16
CA PHE A 344 9.39 -17.09 14.61
C PHE A 344 9.49 -17.51 13.13
N VAL A 345 10.34 -16.84 12.33
CA VAL A 345 10.55 -17.22 10.93
C VAL A 345 11.42 -18.46 10.82
N ARG A 346 12.49 -18.58 11.62
CA ARG A 346 13.31 -19.80 11.67
C ARG A 346 12.44 -21.05 11.90
N ARG A 347 11.50 -20.96 12.85
CA ARG A 347 10.54 -22.04 13.15
C ARG A 347 9.58 -22.31 11.99
N ALA A 348 9.09 -21.28 11.32
CA ALA A 348 8.27 -21.43 10.12
C ALA A 348 9.05 -22.14 8.98
N MET A 349 10.32 -21.79 8.78
CA MET A 349 11.20 -22.43 7.79
C MET A 349 11.48 -23.90 8.14
N LEU A 350 11.70 -24.20 9.42
CA LEU A 350 11.82 -25.59 9.89
C LEU A 350 10.52 -26.37 9.67
N ALA A 351 9.37 -25.78 9.97
CA ALA A 351 8.06 -26.38 9.69
C ALA A 351 7.86 -26.68 8.21
N ARG A 352 8.31 -25.78 7.32
CA ARG A 352 8.30 -25.99 5.86
C ARG A 352 9.16 -27.19 5.46
N GLY A 353 10.42 -27.24 5.90
CA GLY A 353 11.31 -28.35 5.60
C GLY A 353 10.79 -29.70 6.11
N LEU A 354 10.29 -29.75 7.35
CA LEU A 354 9.70 -30.95 7.94
C LEU A 354 8.46 -31.43 7.18
N ARG A 355 7.59 -30.51 6.73
CA ARG A 355 6.37 -30.86 5.99
C ARG A 355 6.70 -31.53 4.66
N GLU A 356 7.65 -30.98 3.92
CA GLU A 356 8.07 -31.51 2.61
C GLU A 356 8.83 -32.83 2.72
N LEU A 357 9.44 -33.12 3.88
CA LEU A 357 10.02 -34.42 4.20
C LEU A 357 8.99 -35.46 4.70
N GLY A 358 7.70 -35.08 4.79
CA GLY A 358 6.63 -35.96 5.29
C GLY A 358 6.51 -36.04 6.82
N GLU A 359 7.33 -35.29 7.58
CA GLU A 359 7.31 -35.23 9.04
C GLU A 359 6.17 -34.34 9.58
N THR A 360 4.93 -34.68 9.22
CA THR A 360 3.74 -33.80 9.35
C THR A 360 3.48 -33.32 10.78
N LEU A 361 3.60 -34.20 11.79
CA LEU A 361 3.36 -33.82 13.18
C LEU A 361 4.42 -32.84 13.71
N ALA A 362 5.69 -33.09 13.38
CA ALA A 362 6.79 -32.21 13.76
C ALA A 362 6.64 -30.84 13.07
N ALA A 363 6.27 -30.84 11.79
CA ALA A 363 5.98 -29.62 11.04
C ALA A 363 4.86 -28.78 11.69
N GLN A 364 3.75 -29.42 12.09
CA GLN A 364 2.64 -28.74 12.76
C GLN A 364 3.07 -28.15 14.12
N ASN A 365 3.90 -28.88 14.88
CA ASN A 365 4.40 -28.41 16.17
C ASN A 365 5.29 -27.16 16.00
N GLU A 366 6.20 -27.16 15.02
CA GLU A 366 7.06 -26.00 14.75
C GLU A 366 6.28 -24.81 14.19
N TRP A 367 5.28 -25.04 13.34
CA TRP A 367 4.41 -23.96 12.86
C TRP A 367 3.64 -23.30 14.01
N ARG A 368 3.05 -24.09 14.92
CA ARG A 368 2.38 -23.53 16.11
C ARG A 368 3.36 -22.78 17.01
N ALA A 369 4.60 -23.25 17.13
CA ALA A 369 5.63 -22.54 17.88
C ALA A 369 6.00 -21.20 17.21
N ALA A 370 6.10 -21.16 15.88
CA ALA A 370 6.28 -19.93 15.11
C ALA A 370 5.15 -18.93 15.36
N ALA A 371 3.89 -19.37 15.24
CA ALA A 371 2.72 -18.52 15.48
C ALA A 371 2.67 -17.98 16.92
N ARG A 372 3.01 -18.79 17.93
CA ARG A 372 3.11 -18.34 19.33
C ARG A 372 4.21 -17.31 19.53
N ALA A 373 5.38 -17.50 18.90
CA ALA A 373 6.50 -16.56 19.02
C ALA A 373 6.18 -15.19 18.41
N ALA A 374 5.36 -15.16 17.35
CA ALA A 374 4.92 -13.93 16.68
C ALA A 374 3.69 -13.26 17.33
N ALA A 375 3.01 -13.92 18.29
CA ALA A 375 1.64 -13.57 18.69
C ALA A 375 1.47 -12.14 19.23
N GLU A 376 2.51 -11.59 19.89
CA GLU A 376 2.48 -10.26 20.52
C GLU A 376 2.89 -9.12 19.57
N ASP A 377 3.23 -9.41 18.31
CA ASP A 377 3.65 -8.42 17.31
C ASP A 377 2.91 -8.60 15.99
N HIS A 378 2.00 -7.67 15.69
CA HIS A 378 1.22 -7.67 14.45
C HIS A 378 2.08 -7.73 13.17
N ARG A 379 3.30 -7.17 13.20
CA ARG A 379 4.22 -7.20 12.05
C ARG A 379 4.77 -8.59 11.82
N GLN A 380 5.06 -9.34 12.89
CA GLN A 380 5.54 -10.72 12.82
C GLN A 380 4.43 -11.67 12.35
N LEU A 381 3.20 -11.51 12.86
CA LEU A 381 2.04 -12.25 12.35
C LEU A 381 1.78 -11.96 10.86
N ALA A 382 1.94 -10.71 10.43
CA ALA A 382 1.83 -10.34 9.02
C ALA A 382 2.90 -11.04 8.14
N ILE A 383 4.14 -11.16 8.64
CA ILE A 383 5.20 -11.92 7.96
C ILE A 383 4.81 -13.39 7.82
N LEU A 384 4.37 -14.05 8.90
CA LEU A 384 3.95 -15.45 8.84
C LEU A 384 2.73 -15.64 7.93
N THR A 385 1.80 -14.68 7.90
CA THR A 385 0.62 -14.71 7.02
C THR A 385 1.04 -14.69 5.56
N ARG A 386 2.02 -13.85 5.19
CA ARG A 386 2.60 -13.83 3.83
C ARG A 386 3.30 -15.13 3.48
N LEU A 387 4.04 -15.74 4.41
CA LEU A 387 4.68 -17.04 4.19
C LEU A 387 3.65 -18.15 3.97
N ALA A 388 2.63 -18.25 4.83
CA ALA A 388 1.56 -19.22 4.66
C ALA A 388 0.84 -19.03 3.32
N ASN A 389 0.63 -17.79 2.88
CA ASN A 389 0.07 -17.51 1.56
C ASN A 389 1.00 -17.96 0.42
N LYS A 390 2.29 -17.61 0.48
CA LYS A 390 3.31 -17.99 -0.51
C LYS A 390 3.45 -19.51 -0.64
N TRP A 391 3.28 -20.24 0.46
CA TRP A 391 3.37 -21.70 0.49
C TRP A 391 2.03 -22.41 0.25
N HIS A 392 0.96 -21.68 -0.06
CA HIS A 392 -0.37 -22.22 -0.28
C HIS A 392 -0.91 -23.03 0.92
N TRP A 393 -0.75 -22.48 2.13
CA TRP A 393 -1.24 -23.05 3.39
C TRP A 393 -2.46 -22.25 3.90
N PRO A 394 -3.66 -22.46 3.33
CA PRO A 394 -4.83 -21.62 3.58
C PRO A 394 -5.31 -21.67 5.02
N ARG A 395 -5.26 -22.86 5.65
CA ARG A 395 -5.66 -23.04 7.04
C ARG A 395 -4.77 -22.22 7.98
N GLU A 396 -3.46 -22.35 7.82
CA GLU A 396 -2.48 -21.63 8.62
C GLU A 396 -2.58 -20.12 8.41
N ARG A 397 -2.84 -19.68 7.18
CA ARG A 397 -3.10 -18.27 6.86
C ARG A 397 -4.34 -17.77 7.59
N GLU A 398 -5.45 -18.51 7.54
CA GLU A 398 -6.70 -18.17 8.23
C GLU A 398 -6.51 -18.09 9.75
N GLU A 399 -5.82 -19.07 10.36
CA GLU A 399 -5.52 -19.09 11.80
C GLU A 399 -4.73 -17.82 12.23
N LEU A 400 -3.74 -17.40 11.44
CA LEU A 400 -2.98 -16.18 11.71
C LEU A 400 -3.81 -14.90 11.54
N LEU A 401 -4.63 -14.81 10.49
CA LEU A 401 -5.52 -13.65 10.29
C LEU A 401 -6.51 -13.50 11.45
N TRP A 402 -7.08 -14.61 11.93
CA TRP A 402 -7.91 -14.60 13.14
C TRP A 402 -7.13 -14.16 14.38
N SER A 403 -5.89 -14.58 14.54
CA SER A 403 -5.03 -14.12 15.63
C SER A 403 -4.82 -12.60 15.58
N ILE A 404 -4.57 -12.05 14.39
CA ILE A 404 -4.41 -10.60 14.17
C ILE A 404 -5.70 -9.86 14.52
N ILE A 405 -6.85 -10.31 14.03
CA ILE A 405 -8.15 -9.70 14.32
C ILE A 405 -8.44 -9.70 15.83
N GLN A 406 -8.12 -10.80 16.52
CA GLN A 406 -8.37 -10.95 17.95
C GLN A 406 -7.50 -10.06 18.83
N ARG A 407 -6.23 -9.89 18.46
CA ARG A 407 -5.22 -9.22 19.29
C ARG A 407 -4.98 -7.76 18.88
N PHE A 408 -5.18 -7.44 17.62
CA PHE A 408 -4.90 -6.14 17.00
C PHE A 408 -6.11 -5.66 16.18
N PRO A 409 -7.25 -5.34 16.80
CA PRO A 409 -8.48 -4.97 16.09
C PRO A 409 -8.35 -3.70 15.21
N SER A 410 -7.29 -2.90 15.39
CA SER A 410 -6.95 -1.77 14.51
C SER A 410 -6.42 -2.20 13.13
N GLU A 411 -5.92 -3.42 12.99
CA GLU A 411 -5.32 -3.96 11.76
C GLU A 411 -6.41 -4.43 10.77
N ARG A 412 -7.09 -3.46 10.15
CA ARG A 412 -8.25 -3.71 9.28
C ARG A 412 -7.97 -4.60 8.06
N TRP A 413 -6.73 -4.61 7.56
CA TRP A 413 -6.36 -5.42 6.39
C TRP A 413 -6.58 -6.93 6.62
N ALA A 414 -6.45 -7.42 7.86
CA ALA A 414 -6.65 -8.83 8.17
C ALA A 414 -8.14 -9.22 8.08
N LEU A 415 -9.02 -8.31 8.51
CA LEU A 415 -10.46 -8.44 8.35
C LEU A 415 -10.85 -8.46 6.87
N GLU A 416 -10.38 -7.48 6.11
CA GLU A 416 -10.62 -7.37 4.67
C GLU A 416 -10.16 -8.65 3.94
N SER A 417 -8.97 -9.15 4.28
CA SER A 417 -8.41 -10.39 3.73
C SER A 417 -9.30 -11.61 4.00
N LEU A 418 -9.83 -11.78 5.21
CA LEU A 418 -10.75 -12.90 5.52
C LEU A 418 -12.10 -12.71 4.83
N HIS A 419 -12.64 -11.49 4.84
CA HIS A 419 -13.91 -11.18 4.17
C HIS A 419 -13.84 -11.53 2.67
N GLU A 420 -12.80 -11.08 1.97
CA GLU A 420 -12.57 -11.40 0.56
C GLU A 420 -12.42 -12.91 0.33
N THR A 421 -11.67 -13.59 1.20
CA THR A 421 -11.46 -15.05 1.12
C THR A 421 -12.79 -15.79 1.25
N TYR A 422 -13.61 -15.47 2.24
CA TYR A 422 -14.90 -16.13 2.44
C TYR A 422 -15.90 -15.76 1.33
N LEU A 423 -15.94 -14.51 0.88
CA LEU A 423 -16.80 -14.08 -0.21
C LEU A 423 -16.42 -14.74 -1.55
N ALA A 424 -15.13 -14.95 -1.81
CA ALA A 424 -14.64 -15.66 -2.99
C ALA A 424 -14.97 -17.16 -2.93
N ALA A 425 -14.88 -17.76 -1.74
CA ALA A 425 -15.23 -19.17 -1.51
C ALA A 425 -16.75 -19.42 -1.42
N GLY A 426 -17.57 -18.37 -1.32
CA GLY A 426 -18.99 -18.52 -0.98
C GLY A 426 -19.23 -19.06 0.44
N ASP A 427 -18.27 -18.88 1.36
CA ASP A 427 -18.35 -19.37 2.73
C ASP A 427 -19.19 -18.42 3.61
N THR A 428 -20.50 -18.52 3.49
CA THR A 428 -21.46 -17.73 4.28
C THR A 428 -21.31 -17.97 5.78
N ARG A 429 -20.90 -19.18 6.21
CA ARG A 429 -20.62 -19.48 7.62
C ARG A 429 -19.35 -18.78 8.11
N GLY A 430 -18.30 -18.76 7.30
CA GLY A 430 -17.08 -17.97 7.55
C GLY A 430 -17.40 -16.49 7.72
N LEU A 431 -18.21 -15.92 6.83
CA LEU A 431 -18.70 -14.54 6.92
C LEU A 431 -19.51 -14.30 8.21
N GLN A 432 -20.40 -15.22 8.58
CA GLN A 432 -21.16 -15.12 9.83
C GLN A 432 -20.23 -15.06 11.05
N ARG A 433 -19.24 -15.96 11.15
CA ARG A 433 -18.25 -15.92 12.24
C ARG A 433 -17.51 -14.60 12.28
N LEU A 434 -17.12 -14.08 11.11
CA LEU A 434 -16.39 -12.82 10.98
C LEU A 434 -17.21 -11.63 11.48
N TYR A 435 -18.46 -11.49 11.04
CA TYR A 435 -19.32 -10.39 11.46
C TYR A 435 -19.74 -10.49 12.93
N ALA A 436 -19.96 -11.71 13.45
CA ALA A 436 -20.19 -11.92 14.88
C ALA A 436 -19.03 -11.34 15.69
N LYS A 437 -17.79 -11.60 15.28
CA LYS A 437 -16.61 -11.06 15.96
C LYS A 437 -16.51 -9.54 15.89
N LEU A 438 -16.90 -8.93 14.76
CA LEU A 438 -16.94 -7.47 14.65
C LEU A 438 -17.97 -6.83 15.58
N VAL A 439 -19.17 -7.42 15.67
CA VAL A 439 -20.22 -6.95 16.59
C VAL A 439 -19.77 -7.09 18.04
N ASP A 440 -19.02 -8.14 18.38
CA ASP A 440 -18.45 -8.31 19.71
C ASP A 440 -17.43 -7.21 20.05
N PHE A 441 -16.60 -6.78 19.08
CA PHE A 441 -15.65 -5.68 19.27
C PHE A 441 -16.31 -4.31 19.36
N ASN A 442 -17.29 -4.06 18.51
CA ASN A 442 -18.02 -2.81 18.48
C ASN A 442 -19.51 -3.06 18.30
N ARG A 443 -20.24 -3.06 19.42
CA ARG A 443 -21.69 -3.25 19.42
C ARG A 443 -22.45 -2.13 18.73
N ASP A 444 -21.85 -0.97 18.47
CA ASP A 444 -22.49 0.15 17.76
C ASP A 444 -22.22 0.16 16.25
N ASP A 445 -21.44 -0.80 15.73
CA ASP A 445 -21.20 -0.94 14.30
C ASP A 445 -22.45 -1.45 13.57
N LEU A 446 -23.20 -0.51 12.98
CA LEU A 446 -24.42 -0.81 12.24
C LEU A 446 -24.16 -1.66 10.99
N ILE A 447 -23.00 -1.50 10.34
CA ILE A 447 -22.66 -2.26 9.13
C ILE A 447 -22.40 -3.72 9.52
N ALA A 448 -21.58 -3.94 10.55
CA ALA A 448 -21.31 -5.29 11.05
C ALA A 448 -22.59 -5.99 11.54
N LYS A 449 -23.46 -5.28 12.27
CA LYS A 449 -24.77 -5.80 12.70
C LYS A 449 -25.68 -6.17 11.54
N ASN A 450 -25.80 -5.30 10.53
CA ASN A 450 -26.59 -5.59 9.34
C ASN A 450 -26.06 -6.82 8.61
N ASN A 451 -24.74 -6.88 8.39
CA ASN A 451 -24.13 -7.97 7.65
C ASN A 451 -24.26 -9.30 8.40
N LEU A 452 -24.11 -9.29 9.74
CA LEU A 452 -24.37 -10.44 10.59
C LEU A 452 -25.84 -10.89 10.50
N ALA A 453 -26.79 -9.95 10.56
CA ALA A 453 -28.21 -10.25 10.41
C ALA A 453 -28.50 -10.88 9.04
N ALA A 454 -28.00 -10.29 7.96
CA ALA A 454 -28.21 -10.77 6.59
C ALA A 454 -27.73 -12.22 6.41
N VAL A 455 -26.47 -12.52 6.74
CA VAL A 455 -25.93 -13.88 6.59
C VAL A 455 -26.58 -14.88 7.55
N SER A 456 -27.01 -14.43 8.74
CA SER A 456 -27.68 -15.30 9.72
C SER A 456 -29.10 -15.68 9.25
N LEU A 457 -29.83 -14.74 8.64
CA LEU A 457 -31.14 -15.00 8.02
C LEU A 457 -31.01 -15.93 6.80
N LEU A 458 -30.00 -15.72 5.95
CA LEU A 458 -29.72 -16.60 4.80
C LEU A 458 -29.40 -18.04 5.25
N LEU A 459 -28.62 -18.19 6.32
CA LEU A 459 -28.26 -19.49 6.89
C LEU A 459 -29.37 -20.13 7.75
N ASN A 460 -30.49 -19.42 7.99
CA ASN A 460 -31.51 -19.81 8.96
C ASN A 460 -30.92 -20.17 10.34
N SER A 461 -30.04 -19.31 10.85
CA SER A 461 -29.34 -19.51 12.12
C SER A 461 -29.44 -18.26 12.98
N GLN A 462 -29.55 -18.42 14.30
CA GLN A 462 -29.69 -17.31 15.25
C GLN A 462 -30.80 -16.30 14.87
N THR A 463 -31.90 -16.80 14.29
CA THR A 463 -32.93 -16.00 13.60
C THR A 463 -33.56 -14.94 14.50
N ASN A 464 -33.83 -15.26 15.77
CA ASN A 464 -34.36 -14.28 16.74
C ASN A 464 -33.46 -13.03 16.87
N GLN A 465 -32.16 -13.24 17.02
CA GLN A 465 -31.19 -12.14 17.11
C GLN A 465 -31.04 -11.42 15.77
N ALA A 466 -31.03 -12.18 14.66
CA ALA A 466 -30.93 -11.60 13.33
C ALA A 466 -32.12 -10.68 13.00
N HIS A 467 -33.36 -11.08 13.36
CA HIS A 467 -34.55 -10.24 13.23
C HIS A 467 -34.46 -8.96 14.07
N GLN A 468 -33.96 -9.08 15.30
CA GLN A 468 -33.76 -7.92 16.18
C GLN A 468 -32.74 -6.94 15.59
N PHE A 469 -31.58 -7.42 15.16
CA PHE A 469 -30.53 -6.60 14.54
C PHE A 469 -30.99 -5.95 13.24
N ALA A 470 -31.68 -6.70 12.36
CA ALA A 470 -32.21 -6.15 11.13
C ALA A 470 -33.17 -4.97 11.40
N ARG A 471 -34.06 -5.11 12.38
CA ARG A 471 -34.98 -4.04 12.78
C ARG A 471 -34.24 -2.84 13.39
N GLU A 472 -33.34 -3.08 14.33
CA GLU A 472 -32.58 -2.04 15.02
C GLU A 472 -31.76 -1.20 14.03
N VAL A 473 -31.01 -1.86 13.15
CA VAL A 473 -30.14 -1.17 12.18
C VAL A 473 -30.96 -0.34 11.19
N TYR A 474 -32.08 -0.88 10.68
CA TYR A 474 -32.98 -0.13 9.81
C TYR A 474 -33.56 1.10 10.50
N GLN A 475 -34.02 0.98 11.76
CA GLN A 475 -34.58 2.11 12.52
C GLN A 475 -33.57 3.25 12.72
N ARG A 476 -32.27 2.94 12.82
CA ARG A 476 -31.21 3.96 12.97
C ARG A 476 -30.82 4.63 11.64
N ALA A 477 -31.10 4.00 10.50
CA ALA A 477 -30.75 4.53 9.18
C ALA A 477 -31.74 4.04 8.09
N THR A 478 -32.96 4.56 8.14
CA THR A 478 -34.09 4.09 7.31
C THR A 478 -33.92 4.32 5.80
N THR A 479 -33.04 5.23 5.39
CA THR A 479 -32.77 5.54 3.98
C THR A 479 -31.62 4.71 3.38
N ASN A 480 -30.94 3.89 4.19
CA ASN A 480 -29.88 3.00 3.71
C ASN A 480 -30.49 1.77 3.04
N ALA A 481 -30.27 1.63 1.73
CA ALA A 481 -30.88 0.59 0.91
C ALA A 481 -30.49 -0.83 1.33
N VAL A 482 -29.24 -1.04 1.76
CA VAL A 482 -28.73 -2.36 2.19
C VAL A 482 -29.36 -2.75 3.53
N PHE A 483 -29.55 -1.81 4.44
CA PHE A 483 -30.19 -2.06 5.73
C PHE A 483 -31.69 -2.33 5.55
N ALA A 484 -32.33 -1.57 4.67
CA ALA A 484 -33.72 -1.78 4.28
C ALA A 484 -33.94 -3.16 3.64
N SER A 485 -33.05 -3.65 2.78
CA SER A 485 -33.17 -4.98 2.18
C SER A 485 -33.06 -6.12 3.19
N THR A 486 -32.11 -6.03 4.14
CA THR A 486 -32.01 -7.02 5.22
C THR A 486 -33.26 -7.03 6.10
N TYR A 487 -33.79 -5.85 6.45
CA TYR A 487 -34.99 -5.75 7.27
C TYR A 487 -36.25 -6.24 6.52
N ALA A 488 -36.38 -5.91 5.24
CA ALA A 488 -37.47 -6.40 4.40
C ALA A 488 -37.44 -7.93 4.29
N TYR A 489 -36.25 -8.52 4.08
CA TYR A 489 -36.09 -9.97 4.07
C TYR A 489 -36.42 -10.61 5.42
N SER A 490 -35.99 -9.98 6.51
CA SER A 490 -36.38 -10.37 7.88
C SER A 490 -37.89 -10.38 8.06
N LEU A 491 -38.63 -9.37 7.58
CA LEU A 491 -40.09 -9.32 7.64
C LEU A 491 -40.73 -10.43 6.80
N TYR A 492 -40.22 -10.65 5.58
CA TYR A 492 -40.68 -11.72 4.71
C TYR A 492 -40.57 -13.11 5.36
N LEU A 493 -39.43 -13.42 5.98
CA LEU A 493 -39.23 -14.68 6.70
C LEU A 493 -40.16 -14.85 7.91
N GLN A 494 -40.69 -13.75 8.46
CA GLN A 494 -41.69 -13.75 9.54
C GLN A 494 -43.15 -13.77 9.00
N GLY A 495 -43.36 -14.02 7.71
CA GLY A 495 -44.69 -13.99 7.08
C GLY A 495 -45.25 -12.59 6.83
N ARG A 496 -44.47 -11.54 7.06
CA ARG A 496 -44.86 -10.13 6.92
C ARG A 496 -44.35 -9.53 5.60
N GLY A 497 -44.49 -10.29 4.51
CA GLY A 497 -43.95 -9.94 3.20
C GLY A 497 -44.46 -8.59 2.65
N ALA A 498 -45.74 -8.27 2.84
CA ALA A 498 -46.32 -7.00 2.41
C ALA A 498 -45.64 -5.78 3.06
N GLU A 499 -45.31 -5.88 4.34
CA GLU A 499 -44.56 -4.84 5.05
C GLU A 499 -43.12 -4.74 4.54
N GLY A 500 -42.48 -5.86 4.22
CA GLY A 500 -41.16 -5.87 3.59
C GLY A 500 -41.16 -5.20 2.21
N VAL A 501 -42.18 -5.42 1.39
CA VAL A 501 -42.35 -4.73 0.09
C VAL A 501 -42.52 -3.23 0.32
N ALA A 502 -43.32 -2.82 1.32
CA ALA A 502 -43.53 -1.41 1.65
C ALA A 502 -42.21 -0.71 2.01
N VAL A 503 -41.38 -1.33 2.87
CA VAL A 503 -40.04 -0.84 3.25
C VAL A 503 -39.17 -0.57 2.02
N LEU A 504 -39.08 -1.53 1.10
CA LEU A 504 -38.25 -1.39 -0.09
C LEU A 504 -38.84 -0.40 -1.10
N SER A 505 -40.16 -0.37 -1.26
CA SER A 505 -40.84 0.53 -2.20
C SER A 505 -40.67 2.03 -1.88
N ALA A 506 -40.29 2.35 -0.63
CA ALA A 506 -40.00 3.71 -0.20
C ALA A 506 -38.59 4.21 -0.63
N LEU A 507 -37.72 3.32 -1.11
CA LEU A 507 -36.38 3.67 -1.58
C LEU A 507 -36.42 4.34 -2.96
N LYS A 508 -35.36 5.09 -3.28
CA LYS A 508 -35.21 5.70 -4.62
C LYS A 508 -35.04 4.62 -5.69
N PRO A 509 -35.47 4.85 -6.94
CA PRO A 509 -35.32 3.88 -8.03
C PRO A 509 -33.89 3.35 -8.21
N ALA A 510 -32.89 4.24 -8.19
CA ALA A 510 -31.47 3.85 -8.32
C ALA A 510 -30.98 2.93 -7.18
N GLN A 511 -31.55 3.06 -5.98
CA GLN A 511 -31.20 2.20 -4.84
C GLN A 511 -31.79 0.78 -4.99
N LEU A 512 -32.96 0.66 -5.62
CA LEU A 512 -33.62 -0.62 -5.89
C LEU A 512 -32.92 -1.43 -6.99
N GLU A 513 -32.13 -0.77 -7.83
CA GLU A 513 -31.37 -1.41 -8.92
C GLU A 513 -30.01 -1.95 -8.49
N ILE A 514 -29.58 -1.66 -7.25
CA ILE A 514 -28.38 -2.29 -6.66
C ILE A 514 -28.61 -3.80 -6.61
N PRO A 515 -27.75 -4.66 -7.20
CA PRO A 515 -28.05 -6.10 -7.36
C PRO A 515 -28.45 -6.82 -6.06
N GLY A 516 -27.75 -6.54 -4.96
CA GLY A 516 -28.09 -7.13 -3.65
C GLY A 516 -29.46 -6.68 -3.10
N VAL A 517 -29.89 -5.45 -3.38
CA VAL A 517 -31.22 -4.94 -2.99
C VAL A 517 -32.30 -5.47 -3.92
N ALA A 518 -32.00 -5.51 -5.22
CA ALA A 518 -32.88 -6.00 -6.27
C ALA A 518 -33.28 -7.46 -6.04
N LEU A 519 -32.36 -8.29 -5.53
CA LEU A 519 -32.63 -9.68 -5.17
C LEU A 519 -33.82 -9.78 -4.20
N TYR A 520 -33.71 -9.12 -3.05
CA TYR A 520 -34.76 -9.18 -2.02
C TYR A 520 -36.04 -8.52 -2.51
N TYR A 521 -35.96 -7.40 -3.22
CA TYR A 521 -37.15 -6.73 -3.74
C TYR A 521 -37.91 -7.57 -4.77
N GLY A 522 -37.20 -8.26 -5.67
CA GLY A 522 -37.78 -9.18 -6.63
C GLY A 522 -38.36 -10.42 -5.96
N ALA A 523 -37.64 -11.02 -5.01
CA ALA A 523 -38.09 -12.21 -4.30
C ALA A 523 -39.40 -11.97 -3.52
N LEU A 524 -39.48 -10.85 -2.79
CA LEU A 524 -40.66 -10.47 -2.01
C LEU A 524 -41.90 -10.17 -2.87
N GLN A 525 -41.71 -9.79 -4.14
CA GLN A 525 -42.79 -9.47 -5.08
C GLN A 525 -43.21 -10.63 -5.97
N SER A 526 -42.47 -11.74 -5.98
CA SER A 526 -42.71 -12.87 -6.90
C SER A 526 -44.16 -13.36 -6.91
N ALA A 527 -44.82 -13.40 -5.75
CA ALA A 527 -46.20 -13.85 -5.61
C ALA A 527 -47.27 -12.78 -5.93
N THR A 528 -46.93 -11.49 -5.92
CA THR A 528 -47.91 -10.38 -5.96
C THR A 528 -47.76 -9.47 -7.17
N ALA A 529 -46.58 -9.38 -7.77
CA ALA A 529 -46.27 -8.53 -8.92
C ALA A 529 -45.19 -9.18 -9.82
N PRO A 530 -45.54 -10.24 -10.57
CA PRO A 530 -44.58 -11.09 -11.26
C PRO A 530 -43.73 -10.36 -12.32
N ASP A 531 -44.32 -9.45 -13.10
CA ASP A 531 -43.57 -8.68 -14.11
C ASP A 531 -42.53 -7.74 -13.48
N ARG A 532 -42.91 -7.10 -12.37
CA ARG A 532 -42.01 -6.22 -11.62
C ARG A 532 -40.91 -7.04 -10.93
N ALA A 533 -41.26 -8.18 -10.35
CA ALA A 533 -40.31 -9.10 -9.76
C ALA A 533 -39.27 -9.59 -10.78
N ARG A 534 -39.68 -9.97 -11.99
CA ARG A 534 -38.78 -10.43 -13.06
C ARG A 534 -37.68 -9.41 -13.37
N ARG A 535 -38.03 -8.12 -13.52
CA ARG A 535 -37.06 -7.03 -13.75
C ARG A 535 -35.96 -7.00 -12.68
N TYR A 536 -36.33 -7.05 -11.40
CA TYR A 536 -35.34 -6.93 -10.31
C TYR A 536 -34.53 -8.21 -10.10
N LEU A 537 -35.13 -9.39 -10.31
CA LEU A 537 -34.39 -10.65 -10.27
C LEU A 537 -33.34 -10.74 -11.40
N ASP A 538 -33.61 -10.15 -12.57
CA ASP A 538 -32.63 -10.07 -13.66
C ASP A 538 -31.47 -9.13 -13.35
N LEU A 539 -31.73 -8.01 -12.66
CA LEU A 539 -30.67 -7.13 -12.15
C LEU A 539 -29.85 -7.83 -11.07
N ALA A 540 -30.49 -8.57 -10.16
CA ALA A 540 -29.83 -9.34 -9.12
C ALA A 540 -28.87 -10.39 -9.69
N GLY A 541 -29.27 -11.08 -10.75
CA GLY A 541 -28.46 -12.10 -11.43
C GLY A 541 -27.18 -11.58 -12.10
N ARG A 542 -26.99 -10.26 -12.21
CA ARG A 542 -25.75 -9.63 -12.70
C ARG A 542 -24.74 -9.37 -11.57
N GLY A 543 -25.15 -9.48 -10.31
CA GLY A 543 -24.30 -9.29 -9.14
C GLY A 543 -23.61 -10.57 -8.68
N LYS A 544 -22.61 -10.42 -7.80
CA LYS A 544 -22.01 -11.54 -7.08
C LYS A 544 -22.91 -11.90 -5.90
N LEU A 545 -23.44 -13.12 -5.88
CA LEU A 545 -24.35 -13.62 -4.86
C LEU A 545 -23.70 -14.72 -4.02
N LEU A 546 -24.08 -14.79 -2.75
CA LEU A 546 -23.76 -15.94 -1.90
C LEU A 546 -24.54 -17.20 -2.37
N PRO A 547 -24.12 -18.42 -1.98
CA PRO A 547 -24.84 -19.64 -2.34
C PRO A 547 -26.33 -19.61 -1.95
N GLU A 548 -26.63 -19.12 -0.74
CA GLU A 548 -27.99 -18.99 -0.23
C GLU A 548 -28.81 -17.96 -1.01
N GLU A 549 -28.19 -16.86 -1.42
CA GLU A 549 -28.81 -15.82 -2.26
C GLU A 549 -29.06 -16.33 -3.69
N THR A 550 -28.16 -17.15 -4.22
CA THR A 550 -28.32 -17.82 -5.52
C THR A 550 -29.51 -18.79 -5.48
N ASN A 551 -29.65 -19.54 -4.39
CA ASN A 551 -30.81 -20.40 -4.15
C ASN A 551 -32.11 -19.59 -4.02
N LEU A 552 -32.07 -18.46 -3.29
CA LEU A 552 -33.21 -17.55 -3.18
C LEU A 552 -33.64 -17.01 -4.54
N LEU A 553 -32.69 -16.58 -5.37
CA LEU A 553 -32.95 -16.12 -6.75
C LEU A 553 -33.58 -17.21 -7.60
N ALA A 554 -33.03 -18.44 -7.56
CA ALA A 554 -33.55 -19.57 -8.32
C ALA A 554 -34.96 -19.99 -7.86
N ASN A 555 -35.25 -19.93 -6.56
CA ASN A 555 -36.58 -20.21 -6.02
C ASN A 555 -37.59 -19.13 -6.44
N ALA A 556 -37.22 -17.85 -6.32
CA ALA A 556 -38.08 -16.74 -6.72
C ALA A 556 -38.42 -16.80 -8.22
N ARG A 557 -37.44 -17.14 -9.08
CA ARG A 557 -37.65 -17.29 -10.52
C ARG A 557 -38.55 -18.47 -10.88
N ARG A 558 -38.52 -19.56 -10.12
CA ARG A 558 -39.43 -20.71 -10.32
C ARG A 558 -40.88 -20.40 -9.96
N GLY A 559 -41.11 -19.38 -9.13
CA GLY A 559 -42.46 -18.92 -8.76
C GLY A 559 -43.06 -17.88 -9.72
N LEU A 560 -42.30 -17.45 -10.75
CA LEU A 560 -42.76 -16.56 -11.83
C LEU A 560 -43.17 -17.35 -13.06
#